data_AF-A0A0F9BPC8-F1
#
_entry.id   AF-A0A0F9BPC8-F1
#
_cell.length_a   1.000
_cell.length_b   1.000
_cell.length_c   1.000
_cell.angle_alpha   90.00
_cell.angle_beta   90.00
_cell.angle_gamma   90.00
#
_symmetry.space_group_name_H-M   'P 1'
#
loop_
_entity.id
_entity.type
_entity.pdbx_description
1 polymer ?
#
loop_
_entity_poly.entity_id
_entity_poly.type
_entity_poly.pdbx_seq_one_letter_code
_entity_poly.pdbx_strand_id
1 'polypeptide(L)'
;MKFRPTGGGMVPDNLKPATAYKVSKHWPVEFKVPDKLAKGIKMASGQRLDWYNPPWTIHMEGGLKAYPMLAPFSNTCACQTPRFDVDDYGRLYIPNAVGCTVQVVDNAGNLITRFGQYGNFDDQVAARAGQASIPLAYPVAAKASFKHVYVADSANRQVVRADPVYAAEAVCDIK
;
A
#
# COMPACT_ATOMS: atom_id res chain seq x y z
N MET A 1 -4.18 -3.28 3.44
CA MET A 1 -4.92 -3.51 4.71
C MET A 1 -4.64 -4.91 5.19
N LYS A 2 -4.78 -5.16 6.49
CA LYS A 2 -4.75 -6.48 7.11
C LYS A 2 -6.16 -6.92 7.47
N PHE A 3 -6.52 -8.16 7.15
CA PHE A 3 -7.80 -8.77 7.49
C PHE A 3 -7.62 -9.92 8.48
N ARG A 4 -8.71 -10.33 9.13
CA ARG A 4 -8.79 -11.58 9.89
C ARG A 4 -8.63 -12.80 8.96
N PRO A 5 -8.24 -13.98 9.49
CA PRO A 5 -8.18 -15.21 8.70
C PRO A 5 -9.51 -15.59 8.03
N THR A 6 -10.64 -15.23 8.65
CA THR A 6 -11.98 -15.42 8.11
C THR A 6 -12.30 -14.48 6.92
N GLY A 7 -11.37 -13.60 6.56
CA GLY A 7 -11.56 -12.59 5.53
C GLY A 7 -12.53 -11.49 5.95
N GLY A 8 -13.21 -10.92 4.95
CA GLY A 8 -14.21 -9.88 5.10
C GLY A 8 -14.55 -9.20 3.78
N GLY A 9 -15.51 -8.27 3.82
CA GLY A 9 -16.01 -7.56 2.65
C GLY A 9 -16.00 -6.04 2.84
N MET A 10 -16.20 -5.33 1.73
CA MET A 10 -16.39 -3.88 1.72
C MET A 10 -17.90 -3.60 1.67
N VAL A 11 -18.42 -2.86 2.64
CA VAL A 11 -19.83 -2.52 2.72
C VAL A 11 -19.97 -1.00 2.85
N PRO A 12 -20.75 -0.32 1.98
CA PRO A 12 -21.04 1.10 2.16
C PRO A 12 -21.79 1.34 3.48
N ASP A 13 -21.33 2.32 4.28
CA ASP A 13 -21.89 2.60 5.61
C ASP A 13 -23.35 3.09 5.57
N ASN A 14 -23.78 3.63 4.43
CA ASN A 14 -25.13 4.15 4.23
C ASN A 14 -26.17 3.06 3.93
N LEU A 15 -25.76 1.80 3.72
CA LEU A 15 -26.68 0.70 3.47
C LEU A 15 -27.12 0.06 4.77
N LYS A 16 -28.43 -0.18 4.89
CA LYS A 16 -28.99 -0.92 6.02
C LYS A 16 -28.65 -2.42 5.86
N PRO A 17 -28.41 -3.15 6.96
CA PRO A 17 -28.29 -4.60 6.92
C PRO A 17 -29.47 -5.26 6.19
N ALA A 18 -29.23 -6.40 5.55
CA ALA A 18 -30.20 -7.15 4.75
C ALA A 18 -30.70 -6.47 3.44
N THR A 19 -30.27 -5.24 3.14
CA THR A 19 -30.68 -4.54 1.91
C THR A 19 -30.04 -5.17 0.67
N ALA A 20 -30.83 -5.34 -0.39
CA ALA A 20 -30.31 -5.71 -1.70
C ALA A 20 -29.59 -4.50 -2.34
N TYR A 21 -28.40 -4.70 -2.88
CA TYR A 21 -27.58 -3.64 -3.44
C TYR A 21 -26.97 -4.03 -4.79
N LYS A 22 -26.95 -3.05 -5.69
CA LYS A 22 -26.26 -3.10 -6.98
C LYS A 22 -25.27 -1.95 -7.05
N VAL A 23 -24.05 -2.27 -7.50
CA VAL A 23 -22.96 -1.29 -7.74
C VAL A 23 -23.38 -0.21 -8.74
N SER A 24 -24.21 -0.56 -9.73
CA SER A 24 -24.85 0.40 -10.63
C SER A 24 -26.12 -0.19 -11.25
N LYS A 25 -26.97 0.66 -11.84
CA LYS A 25 -28.21 0.25 -12.53
C LYS A 25 -28.00 -0.78 -13.66
N HIS A 26 -26.81 -0.78 -14.28
CA HIS A 26 -26.47 -1.68 -15.39
C HIS A 26 -25.70 -2.93 -14.94
N TRP A 27 -25.37 -3.02 -13.66
CA TRP A 27 -24.62 -4.15 -13.13
C TRP A 27 -25.55 -5.36 -12.96
N PRO A 28 -25.19 -6.54 -13.52
CA PRO A 28 -26.10 -7.69 -13.55
C PRO A 28 -26.18 -8.42 -12.20
N VAL A 29 -25.24 -8.19 -11.28
CA VAL A 29 -25.16 -8.89 -10.01
C VAL A 29 -25.74 -8.02 -8.89
N GLU A 30 -26.77 -8.53 -8.24
CA GLU A 30 -27.25 -7.98 -6.97
C GLU A 30 -26.63 -8.76 -5.82
N PHE A 31 -26.16 -8.05 -4.79
CA PHE A 31 -25.73 -8.67 -3.55
C PHE A 31 -26.57 -8.20 -2.38
N LYS A 32 -26.85 -9.12 -1.46
CA LYS A 32 -27.55 -8.81 -0.21
C LYS A 32 -26.52 -8.41 0.83
N VAL A 33 -26.67 -7.23 1.42
CA VAL A 33 -25.86 -6.81 2.56
C VAL A 33 -26.10 -7.78 3.73
N PRO A 34 -25.05 -8.29 4.41
CA PRO A 34 -25.22 -9.20 5.53
C PRO A 34 -26.19 -8.65 6.59
N ASP A 35 -26.97 -9.54 7.22
CA ASP A 35 -27.94 -9.15 8.25
C ASP A 35 -27.25 -8.57 9.50
N LYS A 36 -25.97 -8.91 9.72
CA LYS A 36 -25.09 -8.34 10.75
C LYS A 36 -23.68 -8.20 10.19
N LEU A 37 -23.09 -7.01 10.32
CA LEU A 37 -21.69 -6.75 9.96
C LEU A 37 -20.77 -7.07 11.14
N ALA A 38 -19.73 -7.86 10.92
CA ALA A 38 -18.69 -8.06 11.91
C ALA A 38 -17.86 -6.77 12.11
N LYS A 39 -17.14 -6.73 13.25
CA LYS A 39 -16.21 -5.63 13.55
C LYS A 39 -15.18 -5.49 12.43
N GLY A 40 -14.84 -4.24 12.11
CA GLY A 40 -13.99 -3.90 10.98
C GLY A 40 -13.45 -2.49 11.10
N ILE A 41 -12.84 -2.00 10.01
CA ILE A 41 -12.30 -0.65 9.93
C ILE A 41 -13.21 0.20 9.06
N LYS A 42 -13.55 1.39 9.55
CA LYS A 42 -14.17 2.42 8.72
C LYS A 42 -13.11 3.16 7.92
N MET A 43 -13.34 3.26 6.62
CA MET A 43 -12.50 3.99 5.68
C MET A 43 -13.23 5.25 5.22
N ALA A 44 -12.47 6.33 5.04
CA ALA A 44 -12.94 7.49 4.31
C ALA A 44 -13.26 7.14 2.84
N SER A 45 -13.98 8.03 2.16
CA SER A 45 -14.49 7.93 0.79
C SER A 45 -13.99 6.75 -0.06
N GLY A 46 -14.95 5.91 -0.45
CA GLY A 46 -14.68 4.71 -1.21
C GLY A 46 -15.06 4.82 -2.68
N GLN A 47 -14.08 5.02 -3.56
CA GLN A 47 -14.33 5.35 -4.97
C GLN A 47 -14.90 4.23 -5.85
N ARG A 48 -15.12 3.00 -5.36
CA ARG A 48 -15.39 1.85 -6.24
C ARG A 48 -16.66 1.05 -5.96
N LEU A 49 -17.47 1.38 -4.96
CA LEU A 49 -18.76 0.70 -4.76
C LEU A 49 -19.90 1.35 -5.57
N ASP A 50 -19.81 2.64 -5.88
CA ASP A 50 -20.69 3.35 -6.82
C ASP A 50 -19.86 4.40 -7.59
N TRP A 51 -19.90 4.37 -8.92
CA TRP A 51 -19.15 5.26 -9.81
C TRP A 51 -19.75 6.68 -9.89
N TYR A 52 -21.06 6.80 -9.68
CA TYR A 52 -21.81 8.03 -9.87
C TYR A 52 -22.16 8.72 -8.55
N ASN A 53 -22.23 7.96 -7.46
CA ASN A 53 -22.45 8.49 -6.11
C ASN A 53 -21.63 7.70 -5.08
N PRO A 54 -20.29 7.87 -5.06
CA PRO A 54 -19.42 7.08 -4.20
C PRO A 54 -19.87 7.25 -2.74
N PRO A 55 -20.01 6.14 -1.98
CA PRO A 55 -20.41 6.25 -0.58
C PRO A 55 -19.37 7.06 0.20
N TRP A 56 -19.87 7.98 1.03
CA TRP A 56 -19.03 8.88 1.84
C TRP A 56 -18.05 8.11 2.75
N THR A 57 -18.42 6.90 3.18
CA THR A 57 -17.58 6.00 3.97
C THR A 57 -17.84 4.53 3.61
N ILE A 58 -16.82 3.68 3.76
CA ILE A 58 -16.92 2.22 3.59
C ILE A 58 -16.49 1.54 4.89
N HIS A 59 -17.27 0.56 5.33
CA HIS A 59 -16.91 -0.39 6.37
C HIS A 59 -16.20 -1.58 5.75
N MET A 60 -14.95 -1.79 6.14
CA MET A 60 -14.16 -2.96 5.81
C MET A 60 -14.36 -4.01 6.89
N GLU A 61 -15.37 -4.85 6.73
CA GLU A 61 -15.64 -5.96 7.65
C GLU A 61 -14.40 -6.85 7.80
N GLY A 62 -14.09 -7.29 9.01
CA GLY A 62 -12.91 -8.13 9.26
C GLY A 62 -11.57 -7.41 9.09
N GLY A 63 -11.56 -6.13 8.70
CA GLY A 63 -10.39 -5.28 8.68
C GLY A 63 -9.80 -5.12 10.07
N LEU A 64 -8.51 -5.40 10.20
CA LEU A 64 -7.74 -5.30 11.45
C LEU A 64 -6.83 -4.08 11.47
N LYS A 65 -6.24 -3.74 10.32
CA LYS A 65 -5.36 -2.57 10.20
C LYS A 65 -5.32 -1.99 8.79
N ALA A 66 -5.29 -0.66 8.70
CA ALA A 66 -4.97 0.07 7.48
C ALA A 66 -3.54 0.61 7.55
N TYR A 67 -2.85 0.59 6.41
CA TYR A 67 -1.51 1.13 6.26
C TYR A 67 -1.61 2.32 5.28
N PRO A 68 -1.48 3.56 5.77
CA PRO A 68 -1.61 4.75 4.93
C PRO A 68 -0.34 4.97 4.10
N MET A 69 -0.27 6.11 3.39
CA MET A 69 0.92 6.60 2.68
C MET A 69 1.31 5.86 1.41
N LEU A 70 0.55 4.86 0.97
CA LEU A 70 0.68 4.31 -0.38
C LEU A 70 0.18 5.36 -1.39
N ALA A 71 1.00 5.73 -2.38
CA ALA A 71 0.63 6.73 -3.39
C ALA A 71 1.47 6.51 -4.67
N PRO A 72 0.96 6.83 -5.87
CA PRO A 72 -0.17 7.72 -6.16
C PRO A 72 -1.45 6.99 -6.59
N PHE A 73 -2.60 7.38 -6.03
CA PHE A 73 -3.89 6.90 -6.53
C PHE A 73 -4.48 7.90 -7.52
N SER A 74 -4.84 7.43 -8.73
CA SER A 74 -5.53 8.23 -9.74
C SER A 74 -6.83 7.56 -10.17
N ASN A 75 -7.82 8.37 -10.58
CA ASN A 75 -9.16 7.89 -10.96
C ASN A 75 -9.29 7.55 -12.45
N THR A 76 -8.31 7.91 -13.27
CA THR A 76 -8.39 7.82 -14.73
C THR A 76 -7.24 7.00 -15.31
N CYS A 77 -6.02 7.15 -14.75
CA CYS A 77 -4.83 6.47 -15.23
C CYS A 77 -4.38 5.39 -14.23
N ALA A 78 -4.63 4.12 -14.56
CA ALA A 78 -4.30 2.99 -13.68
C ALA A 78 -2.86 2.48 -13.84
N CYS A 79 -2.13 2.89 -14.88
CA CYS A 79 -0.80 2.35 -15.20
C CYS A 79 0.27 2.63 -14.13
N GLN A 80 0.10 3.70 -13.34
CA GLN A 80 1.01 4.07 -12.26
C GLN A 80 0.43 3.80 -10.86
N THR A 81 -0.55 2.89 -10.75
CA THR A 81 -1.12 2.52 -9.45
C THR A 81 -0.03 1.88 -8.58
N PRO A 82 0.17 2.35 -7.34
CA PRO A 82 1.29 1.92 -6.54
C PRO A 82 1.19 0.45 -6.15
N ARG A 83 2.34 -0.22 -6.02
CA ARG A 83 2.48 -1.63 -5.64
C ARG A 83 3.40 -1.73 -4.42
N PHE A 84 2.83 -2.11 -3.28
CA PHE A 84 3.60 -2.41 -2.08
C PHE A 84 4.03 -3.89 -2.09
N ASP A 85 4.96 -4.23 -1.20
CA ASP A 85 5.36 -5.61 -0.95
C ASP A 85 5.29 -5.97 0.52
N VAL A 86 5.29 -7.26 0.80
CA VAL A 86 5.43 -7.83 2.14
C VAL A 86 6.49 -8.91 2.07
N ASP A 87 7.45 -8.88 2.98
CA ASP A 87 8.47 -9.93 3.07
C ASP A 87 8.08 -11.06 4.02
N ASP A 88 8.95 -12.07 4.13
CA ASP A 88 8.73 -13.26 4.97
C ASP A 88 8.67 -12.94 6.48
N TYR A 89 9.14 -11.76 6.89
CA TYR A 89 9.06 -11.28 8.27
C TYR A 89 7.81 -10.44 8.54
N GLY A 90 6.95 -10.25 7.54
CA GLY A 90 5.74 -9.45 7.64
C GLY A 90 5.99 -7.94 7.68
N ARG A 91 7.14 -7.48 7.19
CA ARG A 91 7.43 -6.05 7.00
C ARG A 91 6.83 -5.60 5.67
N LEU A 92 6.17 -4.44 5.67
CA LEU A 92 5.53 -3.86 4.50
C LEU A 92 6.39 -2.77 3.89
N TYR A 93 6.58 -2.81 2.57
CA TYR A 93 7.35 -1.86 1.79
C TYR A 93 6.40 -0.99 0.96
N ILE A 94 6.18 0.24 1.41
CA ILE A 94 5.11 1.12 0.94
C ILE A 94 5.72 2.27 0.13
N PRO A 95 5.68 2.21 -1.22
CA PRO A 95 6.12 3.32 -2.06
C PRO A 95 5.14 4.49 -2.03
N ASN A 96 5.67 5.71 -2.07
CA ASN A 96 4.92 6.93 -2.14
C ASN A 96 5.53 7.87 -3.17
N ALA A 97 4.91 7.92 -4.36
CA ALA A 97 5.38 8.78 -5.43
C ALA A 97 5.27 10.28 -5.10
N VAL A 98 4.24 10.68 -4.35
CA VAL A 98 4.02 12.09 -3.99
C VAL A 98 5.11 12.58 -3.04
N GLY A 99 5.50 11.73 -2.09
CA GLY A 99 6.55 12.01 -1.12
C GLY A 99 7.94 11.57 -1.57
N CYS A 100 8.10 11.05 -2.80
CA CYS A 100 9.37 10.51 -3.33
C CYS A 100 10.11 9.59 -2.35
N THR A 101 9.36 8.74 -1.65
CA THR A 101 9.87 7.92 -0.54
C THR A 101 9.33 6.51 -0.59
N VAL A 102 10.03 5.61 0.09
CA VAL A 102 9.55 4.28 0.45
C VAL A 102 9.60 4.15 1.96
N GLN A 103 8.50 3.69 2.55
CA GLN A 103 8.41 3.41 3.98
C GLN A 103 8.43 1.91 4.21
N VAL A 104 9.21 1.47 5.19
CA VAL A 104 9.19 0.12 5.70
C VAL A 104 8.53 0.14 7.07
N VAL A 105 7.42 -0.58 7.22
CA VAL A 105 6.67 -0.66 8.47
C VAL A 105 6.50 -2.12 8.89
N ASP A 106 6.41 -2.37 10.20
CA ASP A 106 6.07 -3.71 10.68
C ASP A 106 4.56 -4.01 10.52
N ASN A 107 4.17 -5.26 10.82
CA ASN A 107 2.78 -5.70 10.78
C ASN A 107 1.89 -5.08 11.88
N ALA A 108 2.50 -4.37 12.84
CA ALA A 108 1.81 -3.53 13.82
C ALA A 108 1.75 -2.07 13.36
N GLY A 109 2.25 -1.73 12.16
CA GLY A 109 2.29 -0.40 11.55
C GLY A 109 3.30 0.56 12.16
N ASN A 110 4.25 0.07 12.95
CA ASN A 110 5.35 0.89 13.42
C ASN A 110 6.33 1.13 12.28
N LEU A 111 6.83 2.37 12.17
CA LEU A 111 7.83 2.71 11.17
C LEU A 111 9.18 2.08 11.55
N ILE A 112 9.72 1.25 10.66
CA ILE A 112 11.07 0.69 10.79
C ILE A 112 12.07 1.67 10.19
N THR A 113 11.81 2.09 8.94
CA THR A 113 12.64 3.10 8.27
C THR A 113 11.87 3.78 7.14
N ARG A 114 12.37 4.93 6.71
CA ARG A 114 11.95 5.63 5.50
C ARG A 114 13.19 6.04 4.74
N PHE A 115 13.20 5.79 3.44
CA PHE A 115 14.28 6.23 2.56
C PHE A 115 13.71 6.83 1.28
N GLY A 116 14.56 7.56 0.56
CA GLY A 116 14.15 8.34 -0.60
C GLY A 116 14.04 9.83 -0.31
N GLN A 117 14.31 10.65 -1.32
CA GLN A 117 14.02 12.07 -1.36
C GLN A 117 13.76 12.47 -2.81
N TYR A 118 13.07 13.59 -3.04
CA TYR A 118 12.92 14.11 -4.39
C TYR A 118 14.29 14.33 -5.02
N GLY A 119 14.50 13.76 -6.19
CA GLY A 119 15.74 13.88 -6.95
C GLY A 119 15.60 13.21 -8.30
N ASN A 120 16.58 13.45 -9.16
CA ASN A 120 16.60 12.95 -10.52
C ASN A 120 17.77 11.98 -10.75
N PHE A 121 17.95 11.56 -12.00
CA PHE A 121 19.00 10.62 -12.38
C PHE A 121 20.43 11.14 -12.11
N ASP A 122 20.67 12.45 -12.23
CA ASP A 122 21.99 13.06 -12.05
C ASP A 122 22.42 13.08 -10.57
N ASP A 123 21.46 13.11 -9.65
CA ASP A 123 21.71 13.08 -8.20
C ASP A 123 22.25 11.72 -7.72
N GLN A 124 22.22 10.69 -8.58
CA GLN A 124 22.63 9.33 -8.21
C GLN A 124 24.12 9.21 -7.88
N VAL A 125 24.97 10.06 -8.46
CA VAL A 125 26.42 10.03 -8.19
C VAL A 125 26.68 10.39 -6.73
N ALA A 126 26.08 11.48 -6.25
CA ALA A 126 26.21 11.90 -4.85
C ALA A 126 25.61 10.86 -3.89
N ALA A 127 24.47 10.26 -4.25
CA ALA A 127 23.83 9.24 -3.41
C ALA A 127 24.65 7.95 -3.29
N ARG A 128 25.25 7.48 -4.40
CA ARG A 128 26.14 6.30 -4.39
C ARG A 128 27.44 6.55 -3.60
N ALA A 129 27.89 7.79 -3.56
CA ALA A 129 29.01 8.22 -2.72
C ALA A 129 28.63 8.38 -1.23
N GLY A 130 27.36 8.14 -0.86
CA GLY A 130 26.86 8.32 0.51
C GLY A 130 26.74 9.79 0.94
N GLN A 131 26.80 10.73 -0.01
CA GLN A 131 26.79 12.17 0.24
C GLN A 131 25.38 12.76 0.22
N ALA A 132 24.40 12.00 -0.27
CA ALA A 132 22.99 12.39 -0.36
C ALA A 132 22.08 11.18 -0.10
N SER A 133 20.82 11.44 0.25
CA SER A 133 19.81 10.36 0.30
C SER A 133 19.52 9.83 -1.10
N ILE A 134 18.96 8.63 -1.17
CA ILE A 134 18.56 7.97 -2.41
C ILE A 134 17.60 8.88 -3.20
N PRO A 135 17.95 9.36 -4.40
CA PRO A 135 17.10 10.23 -5.19
C PRO A 135 16.01 9.40 -5.87
N LEU A 136 14.77 9.83 -5.70
CA LEU A 136 13.57 9.25 -6.30
C LEU A 136 12.71 10.38 -6.87
N ALA A 137 12.06 10.15 -8.00
CA ALA A 137 11.16 11.14 -8.59
C ALA A 137 9.70 10.66 -8.57
N TYR A 138 9.48 9.38 -8.86
CA TYR A 138 8.13 8.80 -8.90
C TYR A 138 8.18 7.29 -8.60
N PRO A 139 8.47 6.90 -7.35
CA PRO A 139 8.49 5.49 -6.94
C PRO A 139 7.08 4.91 -6.92
N VAL A 140 6.80 3.97 -7.82
CA VAL A 140 5.47 3.36 -8.00
C VAL A 140 5.39 1.92 -7.53
N ALA A 141 6.52 1.23 -7.43
CA ALA A 141 6.55 -0.12 -6.87
C ALA A 141 7.77 -0.29 -5.96
N ALA A 142 7.58 -1.00 -4.86
CA ALA A 142 8.67 -1.55 -4.07
C ALA A 142 8.55 -3.07 -4.06
N LYS A 143 9.68 -3.77 -4.12
CA LYS A 143 9.80 -5.22 -3.97
C LYS A 143 10.98 -5.57 -3.09
N ALA A 144 10.78 -6.42 -2.10
CA ALA A 144 11.83 -6.86 -1.19
C ALA A 144 12.26 -8.29 -1.54
N SER A 145 13.57 -8.48 -1.58
CA SER A 145 14.18 -9.80 -1.48
C SER A 145 14.74 -9.96 -0.07
N PHE A 146 15.33 -11.13 0.22
CA PHE A 146 16.00 -11.37 1.51
C PHE A 146 17.09 -10.33 1.83
N LYS A 147 17.80 -9.83 0.81
CA LYS A 147 18.98 -8.95 0.98
C LYS A 147 18.79 -7.52 0.49
N HIS A 148 17.86 -7.29 -0.44
CA HIS A 148 17.78 -6.04 -1.18
C HIS A 148 16.34 -5.58 -1.35
N VAL A 149 16.15 -4.27 -1.45
CA VAL A 149 14.88 -3.65 -1.81
C VAL A 149 15.01 -3.03 -3.20
N TYR A 150 14.09 -3.36 -4.10
CA TYR A 150 14.02 -2.82 -5.45
C TYR A 150 12.86 -1.84 -5.56
N VAL A 151 13.12 -0.66 -6.12
CA VAL A 151 12.13 0.40 -6.29
C VAL A 151 12.02 0.75 -7.78
N ALA A 152 10.82 0.64 -8.33
CA ALA A 152 10.52 1.10 -9.68
C ALA A 152 10.26 2.61 -9.64
N ASP A 153 11.25 3.40 -10.07
CA ASP A 153 11.22 4.86 -10.05
C ASP A 153 10.92 5.38 -11.47
N SER A 154 9.63 5.46 -11.80
CA SER A 154 9.17 5.53 -13.18
C SER A 154 9.53 6.84 -13.89
N ALA A 155 9.57 7.96 -13.16
CA ALA A 155 9.92 9.25 -13.75
C ALA A 155 11.41 9.35 -14.10
N ASN A 156 12.28 8.76 -13.27
CA ASN A 156 13.71 8.66 -13.57
C ASN A 156 14.05 7.47 -14.50
N ARG A 157 13.05 6.69 -14.93
CA ARG A 157 13.19 5.55 -15.85
C ARG A 157 14.24 4.54 -15.38
N GLN A 158 14.26 4.27 -14.08
CA GLN A 158 15.25 3.42 -13.45
C GLN A 158 14.61 2.45 -12.46
N VAL A 159 15.38 1.41 -12.12
CA VAL A 159 15.13 0.59 -10.93
C VAL A 159 16.25 0.88 -9.94
N VAL A 160 15.88 1.35 -8.75
CA VAL A 160 16.83 1.57 -7.66
C VAL A 160 16.92 0.29 -6.83
N ARG A 161 18.13 -0.21 -6.59
CA ARG A 161 18.41 -1.24 -5.59
C ARG A 161 18.93 -0.54 -4.33
N ALA A 162 18.20 -0.67 -3.23
CA ALA A 162 18.64 -0.27 -1.91
C ALA A 162 19.15 -1.50 -1.15
N ASP A 163 20.32 -1.34 -0.53
CA ASP A 163 21.03 -2.37 0.21
C ASP A 163 20.89 -2.05 1.72
N PRO A 164 19.89 -2.63 2.41
CA PRO A 164 19.69 -2.39 3.84
C PRO A 164 20.86 -2.93 4.66
N VAL A 165 21.29 -2.15 5.65
CA VAL A 165 22.22 -2.58 6.69
C VAL A 165 21.44 -2.72 7.99
N TYR A 166 21.58 -3.86 8.65
CA TYR A 166 20.87 -4.12 9.90
C TYR A 166 21.70 -3.64 11.10
N ALA A 167 21.02 -3.12 12.11
CA ALA A 167 21.67 -2.63 13.33
C ALA A 167 22.34 -3.77 14.14
N ALA A 168 21.88 -5.02 13.94
CA ALA A 168 22.47 -6.22 14.52
C ALA A 168 22.28 -7.40 13.57
N GLU A 169 23.31 -8.23 13.44
CA GLU A 169 23.29 -9.50 12.69
C GLU A 169 24.04 -10.56 13.51
N ALA A 170 23.55 -11.80 13.48
CA ALA A 170 24.19 -12.94 14.13
C ALA A 170 24.08 -14.18 13.24
N VAL A 171 25.13 -14.99 13.23
CA VAL A 171 25.15 -16.31 12.59
C VAL A 171 24.84 -17.36 13.65
N CYS A 172 23.98 -18.31 13.32
CA CYS A 172 23.66 -19.44 14.19
C CYS A 172 23.82 -20.75 13.42
N ASP A 173 24.26 -21.79 14.14
CA ASP A 173 24.35 -23.13 13.57
C ASP A 173 22.94 -23.72 13.37
N ILE A 174 22.74 -24.36 12.23
CA ILE A 174 21.50 -25.10 11.95
C ILE A 174 21.57 -26.42 12.72
N LYS A 175 20.57 -26.67 13.58
CA LYS A 175 20.41 -27.93 14.31
C LYS A 175 19.44 -28.86 13.60
#